data_AF-A0A2S9YTI7-F1
#
_entry.id   AF-A0A2S9YTI7-F1
#
_cell.length_a   1.000
_cell.length_b   1.000
_cell.length_c   1.000
_cell.angle_alpha   90.00
_cell.angle_beta   90.00
_cell.angle_gamma   90.00
#
_symmetry.space_group_name_H-M   'P 1'
#
loop_
_entity.id
_entity.type
_entity.pdbx_description
1 polymer ?
#
loop_
_entity_poly.entity_id
_entity_poly.type
_entity_poly.pdbx_seq_one_letter_code
_entity_poly.pdbx_strand_id
1 'polypeptide(L)'
;MRKRPWLGCAQFQTPTRATPRRLVAQTREEQLWRRCVPRLFAPGEQPAPLTRAINHIGVTPMAHVTFLNLDYQIYLNQVLHTAGGTWLTHLVCVPLNVGLLFYALAIHTGGPDSMFMNAGLVLLAVLAAWYTAMAVKLRSGLWAGVVLAVLAGLWLVANVCAGLVAGGELAWFLRPITLVAAVSAVQAYSHLFEEHVPPRANFQQRWQPVREFIWGDPATVTLQARLQRLAWTPIGGLWGLLDEWWASAKLLPLYLLELLWALGYRRAQREQIRGRSLEALASGDPALDWVGIGGGASVAALGEASASDHDHDDQHEAAAALAELNWV
;
A
#
# COMPACT_ATOMS: atom_id res chain seq x y z
N MET A 1 -2.48 27.42 8.47
CA MET A 1 -2.28 26.02 8.88
C MET A 1 -0.84 25.61 8.59
N ARG A 2 -0.08 25.11 9.59
CA ARG A 2 1.29 24.62 9.36
C ARG A 2 1.23 23.40 8.42
N LYS A 3 1.93 23.48 7.28
CA LYS A 3 2.02 22.40 6.28
C LYS A 3 2.81 21.24 6.88
N ARG A 4 2.15 20.32 7.58
CA ARG A 4 2.81 19.09 8.04
C ARG A 4 3.03 18.17 6.83
N PRO A 5 4.24 17.63 6.61
CA PRO A 5 4.51 16.73 5.51
C PRO A 5 3.74 15.40 5.59
N TRP A 6 3.12 15.07 6.73
CA TRP A 6 2.37 13.84 6.94
C TRP A 6 0.92 14.11 7.37
N LEU A 7 0.07 13.08 7.28
CA LEU A 7 -1.36 13.13 7.59
C LEU A 7 -1.71 13.22 9.08
N GLY A 8 -0.72 13.28 9.98
CA GLY A 8 -0.86 13.05 11.44
C GLY A 8 -1.63 14.11 12.25
N CYS A 9 -2.71 14.64 11.70
CA CYS A 9 -3.79 15.32 12.40
C CYS A 9 -5.18 14.86 11.89
N ALA A 10 -5.26 13.88 10.99
CA ALA A 10 -6.53 13.30 10.60
C ALA A 10 -7.10 12.55 11.82
N GLN A 11 -8.23 13.02 12.34
CA GLN A 11 -8.94 12.30 13.38
C GLN A 11 -9.90 11.33 12.70
N PHE A 12 -9.79 10.04 13.05
CA PHE A 12 -10.84 9.09 12.72
C PHE A 12 -12.12 9.53 13.43
N GLN A 13 -13.17 9.84 12.65
CA GLN A 13 -14.48 10.08 13.24
C GLN A 13 -15.19 8.75 13.46
N THR A 14 -16.16 8.73 14.38
CA THR A 14 -17.06 7.60 14.49
C THR A 14 -17.82 7.45 13.17
N PRO A 15 -17.91 6.23 12.58
CA PRO A 15 -18.58 6.04 11.31
C PRO A 15 -20.01 6.58 11.37
N THR A 16 -20.31 7.59 10.56
CA THR A 16 -21.70 7.92 10.25
C THR A 16 -22.18 6.92 9.20
N ARG A 17 -23.39 6.38 9.32
CA ARG A 17 -24.04 5.59 8.25
C ARG A 17 -24.26 6.46 7.02
N ALA A 18 -23.20 6.66 6.24
CA ALA A 18 -23.23 7.34 4.96
C ALA A 18 -23.33 6.29 3.85
N THR A 19 -23.93 6.67 2.73
CA THR A 19 -23.94 5.83 1.53
C THR A 19 -22.50 5.61 1.07
N PRO A 20 -22.09 4.36 0.74
CA PRO A 20 -20.74 4.07 0.27
C PRO A 20 -20.31 5.00 -0.86
N ARG A 21 -19.36 5.90 -0.59
CA ARG A 21 -18.79 6.79 -1.61
C ARG A 21 -17.52 6.21 -2.22
N ARG A 22 -17.40 6.34 -3.54
CA ARG A 22 -16.20 6.00 -4.30
C ARG A 22 -15.18 7.12 -4.25
N LEU A 23 -14.01 6.85 -3.67
CA LEU A 23 -12.93 7.84 -3.52
C LEU A 23 -11.79 7.66 -4.55
N VAL A 24 -11.69 6.50 -5.19
CA VAL A 24 -10.67 6.20 -6.20
C VAL A 24 -11.31 5.62 -7.46
N ALA A 25 -10.81 6.06 -8.62
CA ALA A 25 -11.30 5.61 -9.94
C ALA A 25 -11.05 4.11 -10.16
N GLN A 26 -11.99 3.42 -10.82
CA GLN A 26 -11.76 2.03 -11.21
C GLN A 26 -10.72 1.96 -12.29
N THR A 27 -9.79 1.03 -12.14
CA THR A 27 -8.93 0.64 -13.26
C THR A 27 -9.46 -0.62 -13.93
N ARG A 28 -9.01 -0.84 -15.17
CA ARG A 28 -9.26 -2.08 -15.90
C ARG A 28 -8.67 -3.30 -15.16
N GLU A 29 -7.55 -3.12 -14.44
CA GLU A 29 -6.95 -4.16 -13.59
C GLU A 29 -7.91 -4.60 -12.50
N GLU A 30 -8.47 -3.65 -11.74
CA GLU A 30 -9.46 -3.95 -10.70
C GLU A 30 -10.71 -4.62 -11.26
N GLN A 31 -11.21 -4.14 -12.41
CA GLN A 31 -12.36 -4.76 -13.08
C GLN A 31 -12.07 -6.19 -13.50
N LEU A 32 -10.88 -6.44 -14.07
CA LEU A 32 -10.45 -7.77 -14.46
C LEU A 32 -10.41 -8.71 -13.26
N TRP A 33 -9.72 -8.33 -12.19
CA TRP A 33 -9.60 -9.18 -10.99
C TRP A 33 -10.93 -9.43 -10.31
N ARG A 34 -11.82 -8.44 -10.25
CA ARG A 34 -13.19 -8.62 -9.74
C ARG A 34 -14.02 -9.56 -10.59
N ARG A 35 -13.84 -9.54 -11.93
CA ARG A 35 -14.53 -10.46 -12.84
C ARG A 35 -13.97 -11.89 -12.74
N CYS A 36 -12.65 -12.04 -12.66
CA CYS A 36 -11.98 -13.33 -12.64
C CYS A 36 -12.04 -14.02 -11.27
N VAL A 37 -11.98 -13.27 -10.17
CA VAL A 37 -11.94 -13.81 -8.80
C VAL A 37 -12.88 -13.03 -7.87
N PRO A 38 -14.20 -12.98 -8.15
CA PRO A 38 -15.16 -12.16 -7.38
C PRO A 38 -15.20 -12.56 -5.91
N ARG A 39 -15.06 -13.86 -5.60
CA ARG A 39 -15.06 -14.36 -4.21
C ARG A 39 -13.92 -13.81 -3.36
N LEU A 40 -12.81 -13.36 -3.97
CA LEU A 40 -11.68 -12.78 -3.25
C LEU A 40 -11.81 -11.26 -3.14
N PHE A 41 -12.16 -10.61 -4.24
CA PHE A 41 -12.11 -9.14 -4.38
C PHE A 41 -13.45 -8.41 -4.20
N ALA A 42 -14.54 -9.17 -4.11
CA ALA A 42 -15.89 -8.70 -3.77
C ALA A 42 -16.63 -9.82 -2.98
N PRO A 43 -16.10 -10.24 -1.82
CA PRO A 43 -16.75 -11.28 -1.03
C PRO A 43 -18.14 -10.81 -0.56
N GLY A 44 -19.11 -11.72 -0.56
CA GLY A 44 -20.40 -11.50 0.12
C GLY A 44 -20.25 -11.43 1.65
N GLU A 45 -21.37 -11.30 2.36
CA GLU A 45 -21.41 -11.16 3.83
C GLU A 45 -20.71 -12.30 4.58
N GLN A 46 -20.70 -13.49 4.00
CA GLN A 46 -20.10 -14.69 4.58
C GLN A 46 -19.03 -15.28 3.64
N PRO A 47 -17.80 -14.71 3.63
CA PRO A 47 -16.72 -15.22 2.80
C PRO A 47 -16.30 -16.64 3.21
N ALA A 48 -15.91 -17.45 2.22
CA ALA A 48 -15.34 -18.77 2.45
C ALA A 48 -14.10 -18.71 3.35
N PRO A 49 -13.76 -19.77 4.12
CA PRO A 49 -12.60 -19.78 5.01
C PRO A 49 -11.28 -19.40 4.33
N LEU A 50 -11.04 -19.90 3.10
CA LEU A 50 -9.85 -19.55 2.33
C LEU A 50 -9.81 -18.06 1.96
N THR A 51 -10.94 -17.48 1.52
CA THR A 51 -11.04 -16.05 1.25
C THR A 51 -10.73 -15.22 2.49
N ARG A 52 -11.24 -15.63 3.66
CA ARG A 52 -10.94 -14.96 4.94
C ARG A 52 -9.46 -15.01 5.25
N ALA A 53 -8.83 -16.18 5.08
CA ALA A 53 -7.40 -16.34 5.31
C ALA A 53 -6.56 -15.47 4.36
N ILE A 54 -6.86 -15.46 3.07
CA ILE A 54 -6.13 -14.62 2.09
C ILE A 54 -6.33 -13.12 2.39
N ASN A 55 -7.55 -12.70 2.69
CA ASN A 55 -7.84 -11.31 3.03
C ASN A 55 -7.16 -10.87 4.33
N HIS A 56 -7.01 -11.80 5.28
CA HIS A 56 -6.29 -11.53 6.52
C HIS A 56 -4.78 -11.42 6.27
N ILE A 57 -4.18 -12.40 5.59
CA ILE A 57 -2.75 -12.43 5.32
C ILE A 57 -2.35 -11.21 4.50
N GLY A 58 -3.03 -10.94 3.39
CA GLY A 58 -2.55 -9.92 2.46
C GLY A 58 -2.91 -8.48 2.83
N VAL A 59 -3.76 -8.25 3.85
CA VAL A 59 -4.36 -6.98 4.33
C VAL A 59 -5.08 -6.12 3.26
N THR A 60 -4.53 -6.02 2.07
CA THR A 60 -5.05 -5.38 0.85
C THR A 60 -4.76 -6.24 -0.40
N PRO A 61 -5.33 -7.47 -0.54
CA PRO A 61 -5.14 -8.30 -1.73
C PRO A 61 -5.28 -7.59 -3.07
N MET A 62 -6.20 -6.63 -3.20
CA MET A 62 -6.32 -5.84 -4.43
C MET A 62 -5.04 -5.05 -4.72
N ALA A 63 -4.40 -4.52 -3.68
CA ALA A 63 -3.15 -3.81 -3.81
C ALA A 63 -2.04 -4.73 -4.36
N HIS A 64 -2.06 -6.03 -4.05
CA HIS A 64 -1.08 -7.01 -4.55
C HIS A 64 -1.26 -7.37 -6.02
N VAL A 65 -2.41 -7.04 -6.63
CA VAL A 65 -2.72 -7.39 -8.02
C VAL A 65 -2.94 -6.19 -8.94
N THR A 66 -2.93 -4.96 -8.39
CA THR A 66 -3.12 -3.68 -9.11
C THR A 66 -1.82 -2.90 -9.22
N PHE A 67 -0.87 -3.47 -9.95
CA PHE A 67 0.51 -2.98 -10.05
C PHE A 67 0.64 -1.60 -10.69
N LEU A 68 -0.32 -1.18 -11.52
CA LEU A 68 -0.29 0.12 -12.19
C LEU A 68 -1.30 1.11 -11.63
N ASN A 69 -2.13 0.75 -10.64
CA ASN A 69 -3.10 1.68 -10.05
C ASN A 69 -2.47 2.64 -9.03
N LEU A 70 -1.60 3.55 -9.49
CA LEU A 70 -0.86 4.49 -8.63
C LEU A 70 -1.74 5.26 -7.64
N ASP A 71 -2.86 5.81 -8.11
CA ASP A 71 -3.79 6.57 -7.27
C ASP A 71 -4.27 5.74 -6.09
N TYR A 72 -4.64 4.49 -6.34
CA TYR A 72 -5.08 3.57 -5.31
C TYR A 72 -3.96 3.18 -4.35
N GLN A 73 -2.76 2.90 -4.88
CA GLN A 73 -1.61 2.54 -4.04
C GLN A 73 -1.17 3.68 -3.13
N ILE A 74 -1.18 4.92 -3.62
CA ILE A 74 -0.83 6.10 -2.82
C ILE A 74 -1.92 6.37 -1.78
N TYR A 75 -3.19 6.24 -2.18
CA TYR A 75 -4.32 6.34 -1.25
C TYR A 75 -4.20 5.32 -0.11
N LEU A 76 -3.99 4.03 -0.43
CA LEU A 76 -3.79 2.98 0.57
C LEU A 76 -2.60 3.28 1.48
N ASN A 77 -1.47 3.68 0.89
CA ASN A 77 -0.29 4.06 1.64
C ASN A 77 -0.60 5.20 2.63
N GLN A 78 -1.42 6.17 2.23
CA GLN A 78 -1.78 7.30 3.08
C GLN A 78 -2.74 6.93 4.21
N VAL A 79 -3.72 6.06 3.97
CA VAL A 79 -4.70 5.66 5.01
C VAL A 79 -4.16 4.60 5.97
N LEU A 80 -3.15 3.82 5.55
CA LEU A 80 -2.50 2.80 6.40
C LEU A 80 -1.31 3.35 7.21
N HIS A 81 -0.72 4.49 6.81
CA HIS A 81 0.46 5.06 7.46
C HIS A 81 0.20 6.52 7.90
N THR A 82 -0.73 6.69 8.84
CA THR A 82 -1.17 8.01 9.30
C THR A 82 -0.20 8.61 10.33
N ALA A 83 0.47 7.75 11.10
CA ALA A 83 1.42 8.18 12.11
C ALA A 83 2.78 8.54 11.48
N GLY A 84 3.36 9.65 11.95
CA GLY A 84 4.64 10.13 11.45
C GLY A 84 5.79 9.14 11.70
N GLY A 85 5.74 8.40 12.82
CA GLY A 85 6.70 7.34 13.15
C GLY A 85 6.66 6.21 12.13
N THR A 86 5.47 5.69 11.83
CA THR A 86 5.26 4.65 10.81
C THR A 86 5.76 5.12 9.43
N TRP A 87 5.38 6.34 9.02
CA TRP A 87 5.82 6.89 7.74
C TRP A 87 7.35 7.00 7.64
N LEU A 88 8.01 7.50 8.70
CA LEU A 88 9.47 7.63 8.73
C LEU A 88 10.15 6.26 8.72
N THR A 89 9.63 5.30 9.48
CA THR A 89 10.17 3.94 9.48
C THR A 89 10.06 3.32 8.10
N HIS A 90 8.92 3.44 7.41
CA HIS A 90 8.77 2.92 6.05
C HIS A 90 9.69 3.62 5.06
N LEU A 91 9.89 4.93 5.19
CA LEU A 91 10.82 5.68 4.35
C LEU A 91 12.25 5.10 4.41
N VAL A 92 12.65 4.54 5.56
CA VAL A 92 13.97 3.92 5.76
C VAL A 92 13.95 2.43 5.44
N CYS A 93 12.98 1.67 5.97
CA CYS A 93 12.94 0.22 5.88
C CYS A 93 12.61 -0.29 4.46
N VAL A 94 11.76 0.42 3.71
CA VAL A 94 11.41 0.05 2.33
C VAL A 94 12.65 -0.03 1.42
N PRO A 95 13.49 1.01 1.28
CA PRO A 95 14.70 0.90 0.45
C PRO A 95 15.71 -0.12 1.01
N LEU A 96 15.80 -0.28 2.34
CA LEU A 96 16.64 -1.32 2.94
C LEU A 96 16.19 -2.73 2.57
N ASN A 97 14.89 -3.04 2.65
CA ASN A 97 14.35 -4.33 2.25
C ASN A 97 14.59 -4.63 0.77
N VAL A 98 14.44 -3.64 -0.12
CA VAL A 98 14.76 -3.78 -1.55
C VAL A 98 16.26 -4.02 -1.76
N GLY A 99 17.12 -3.28 -1.06
CA GLY A 99 18.58 -3.50 -1.09
C GLY A 99 18.96 -4.89 -0.56
N LEU A 100 18.33 -5.36 0.51
CA LEU A 100 18.54 -6.68 1.10
C LEU A 100 18.09 -7.81 0.17
N LEU A 101 17.04 -7.60 -0.63
CA LEU A 101 16.64 -8.52 -1.69
C LEU A 101 17.72 -8.64 -2.77
N PHE A 102 18.28 -7.52 -3.23
CA PHE A 102 19.43 -7.56 -4.16
C PHE A 102 20.66 -8.22 -3.52
N TYR A 103 20.93 -7.96 -2.26
CA TYR A 103 22.06 -8.54 -1.53
C TYR A 103 21.89 -10.06 -1.38
N ALA A 104 20.67 -10.51 -1.07
CA ALA A 104 20.34 -11.93 -1.06
C ALA A 104 20.60 -12.58 -2.42
N LEU A 105 20.11 -11.98 -3.50
CA LEU A 105 20.32 -12.51 -4.85
C LEU A 105 21.80 -12.51 -5.26
N ALA A 106 22.54 -11.46 -4.93
CA ALA A 106 23.97 -11.38 -5.21
C ALA A 106 24.75 -12.50 -4.49
N ILE A 107 24.45 -12.78 -3.21
CA ILE A 107 25.09 -13.87 -2.46
C ILE A 107 24.74 -15.24 -3.02
N HIS A 108 23.46 -15.50 -3.34
CA HIS A 108 22.99 -16.85 -3.67
C HIS A 108 23.14 -17.22 -5.14
N THR A 109 23.31 -16.23 -6.02
CA THR A 109 23.35 -16.46 -7.48
C THR A 109 24.55 -15.82 -8.17
N GLY A 110 25.32 -14.98 -7.47
CA GLY A 110 26.53 -14.37 -8.01
C GLY A 110 27.74 -15.30 -7.92
N GLY A 111 28.59 -15.23 -8.94
CA GLY A 111 29.96 -15.74 -8.85
C GLY A 111 30.88 -14.74 -8.11
N PRO A 112 31.97 -15.20 -7.50
CA PRO A 112 32.89 -14.35 -6.72
C PRO A 112 33.46 -13.17 -7.52
N ASP A 113 33.53 -13.30 -8.85
CA ASP A 113 34.16 -12.30 -9.72
C ASP A 113 33.18 -11.55 -10.64
N SER A 114 31.86 -11.71 -10.48
CA SER A 114 30.89 -11.11 -11.41
C SER A 114 29.71 -10.42 -10.74
N MET A 115 29.83 -9.09 -10.64
CA MET A 115 28.76 -8.18 -10.28
C MET A 115 27.55 -8.26 -11.23
N PHE A 116 27.77 -8.63 -12.50
CA PHE A 116 26.76 -8.58 -13.55
C PHE A 116 26.10 -9.93 -13.84
N MET A 117 26.63 -11.04 -13.34
CA MET A 117 26.05 -12.37 -13.51
C MET A 117 25.40 -12.87 -12.22
N ASN A 118 24.34 -12.19 -11.79
CA ASN A 118 23.46 -12.66 -10.73
C ASN A 118 21.99 -12.34 -11.04
N ALA A 119 21.08 -13.05 -10.37
CA ALA A 119 19.65 -12.85 -10.49
C ALA A 119 19.19 -11.44 -10.04
N GLY A 120 20.04 -10.72 -9.29
CA GLY A 120 19.80 -9.32 -8.93
C GLY A 120 19.74 -8.40 -10.14
N LEU A 121 20.53 -8.64 -11.20
CA LEU A 121 20.44 -7.85 -12.44
C LEU A 121 19.11 -8.08 -13.18
N VAL A 122 18.62 -9.33 -13.18
CA VAL A 122 17.32 -9.66 -13.78
C VAL A 122 16.20 -8.97 -13.01
N LEU A 123 16.24 -9.04 -11.67
CA LEU A 123 15.27 -8.33 -10.84
C LEU A 123 15.34 -6.81 -11.04
N LEU A 124 16.55 -6.23 -11.16
CA LEU A 124 16.75 -4.81 -11.45
C LEU A 124 16.04 -4.43 -12.75
N ALA A 125 16.23 -5.20 -13.83
CA ALA A 125 15.58 -4.95 -15.11
C ALA A 125 14.05 -5.04 -15.02
N VAL A 126 13.52 -6.04 -14.31
CA VAL A 126 12.07 -6.21 -14.10
C VAL A 126 11.48 -5.03 -13.32
N LEU A 127 12.10 -4.64 -12.19
CA LEU A 127 11.65 -3.52 -11.38
C LEU A 127 11.80 -2.18 -12.13
N ALA A 128 12.88 -1.99 -12.89
CA ALA A 128 13.10 -0.80 -13.71
C ALA A 128 12.03 -0.66 -14.79
N ALA A 129 11.68 -1.74 -15.48
CA ALA A 129 10.60 -1.75 -16.47
C ALA A 129 9.25 -1.42 -15.83
N TRP A 130 8.95 -2.02 -14.68
CA TRP A 130 7.71 -1.75 -13.96
C TRP A 130 7.62 -0.30 -13.47
N TYR A 131 8.65 0.23 -12.84
CA TYR A 131 8.67 1.61 -12.35
C TYR A 131 8.63 2.62 -13.50
N THR A 132 9.25 2.30 -14.64
CA THR A 132 9.14 3.12 -15.85
C THR A 132 7.70 3.13 -16.36
N ALA A 133 7.01 1.99 -16.40
CA ALA A 133 5.60 1.92 -16.79
C ALA A 133 4.71 2.76 -15.86
N MET A 134 4.95 2.70 -14.55
CA MET A 134 4.30 3.58 -13.57
C MET A 134 4.57 5.06 -13.89
N ALA A 135 5.83 5.43 -14.16
CA ALA A 135 6.21 6.82 -14.42
C ALA A 135 5.65 7.37 -15.74
N VAL A 136 5.54 6.54 -16.78
CA VAL A 136 4.84 6.87 -18.02
C VAL A 136 3.36 7.12 -17.74
N LYS A 137 2.70 6.27 -16.95
CA LYS A 137 1.30 6.46 -16.55
C LYS A 137 1.10 7.76 -15.77
N LEU A 138 2.04 8.11 -14.89
CA LEU A 138 2.05 9.39 -14.15
C LEU A 138 2.52 10.57 -15.02
N ARG A 139 3.00 10.32 -16.24
CA ARG A 139 3.64 11.29 -17.14
C ARG A 139 4.73 12.10 -16.43
N SER A 140 5.62 11.43 -15.70
CA SER A 140 6.63 12.07 -14.85
C SER A 140 8.04 11.56 -15.12
N GLY A 141 8.78 12.28 -15.97
CA GLY A 141 10.19 11.95 -16.28
C GLY A 141 11.13 12.17 -15.09
N LEU A 142 10.91 13.21 -14.28
CA LEU A 142 11.71 13.46 -13.07
C LEU A 142 11.59 12.31 -12.07
N TRP A 143 10.36 11.86 -11.81
CA TRP A 143 10.14 10.74 -10.89
C TRP A 143 10.73 9.45 -11.45
N ALA A 144 10.60 9.19 -12.76
CA ALA A 144 11.27 8.06 -13.41
C ALA A 144 12.78 8.08 -13.15
N GLY A 145 13.44 9.21 -13.41
CA GLY A 145 14.88 9.36 -13.20
C GLY A 145 15.29 9.10 -11.75
N VAL A 146 14.58 9.68 -10.78
CA VAL A 146 14.88 9.50 -9.35
C VAL A 146 14.70 8.05 -8.92
N VAL A 147 13.58 7.42 -9.29
CA VAL A 147 13.29 6.04 -8.92
C VAL A 147 14.30 5.07 -9.52
N LEU A 148 14.66 5.24 -10.80
CA LEU A 148 15.65 4.40 -11.47
C LEU A 148 17.05 4.60 -10.88
N ALA A 149 17.45 5.83 -10.56
CA ALA A 149 18.73 6.12 -9.94
C ALA A 149 18.85 5.48 -8.54
N VAL A 150 17.81 5.60 -7.71
CA VAL A 150 17.78 4.96 -6.39
C VAL A 150 17.81 3.45 -6.51
N LEU A 151 17.01 2.87 -7.41
CA LEU A 151 16.98 1.42 -7.63
C LEU A 151 18.35 0.87 -8.08
N ALA A 152 19.00 1.54 -9.04
CA ALA A 152 20.35 1.19 -9.48
C ALA A 152 21.37 1.33 -8.33
N GLY A 153 21.28 2.39 -7.54
CA GLY A 153 22.13 2.60 -6.37
C GLY A 153 21.98 1.49 -5.33
N LEU A 154 20.75 1.08 -5.02
CA LEU A 154 20.48 -0.05 -4.09
C LEU A 154 21.08 -1.36 -4.61
N TRP A 155 20.93 -1.64 -5.91
CA TRP A 155 21.56 -2.81 -6.54
C TRP A 155 23.09 -2.76 -6.49
N LEU A 156 23.71 -1.60 -6.79
CA LEU A 156 25.17 -1.42 -6.72
C LEU A 156 25.70 -1.67 -5.30
N VAL A 157 25.09 -1.02 -4.30
CA VAL A 157 25.48 -1.16 -2.89
C VAL A 157 25.34 -2.61 -2.43
N ALA A 158 24.24 -3.26 -2.78
CA ALA A 158 24.00 -4.67 -2.44
C ALA A 158 25.08 -5.61 -3.00
N ASN A 159 25.50 -5.40 -4.25
CA ASN A 159 26.57 -6.20 -4.86
C ASN A 159 27.94 -5.94 -4.23
N VAL A 160 28.26 -4.68 -3.91
CA VAL A 160 29.49 -4.34 -3.18
C VAL A 160 29.51 -5.03 -1.81
N CYS A 161 28.40 -4.94 -1.06
CA CYS A 161 28.27 -5.61 0.23
C CYS A 161 28.40 -7.14 0.10
N ALA A 162 27.82 -7.74 -0.95
CA ALA A 162 27.94 -9.18 -1.20
C ALA A 162 29.40 -9.58 -1.51
N GLY A 163 30.13 -8.78 -2.30
CA GLY A 163 31.55 -9.02 -2.58
C GLY A 163 32.44 -8.94 -1.34
N LEU A 164 32.13 -8.02 -0.40
CA LEU A 164 32.88 -7.88 0.85
C LEU A 164 32.73 -9.08 1.80
N VAL A 165 31.67 -9.86 1.65
CA VAL A 165 31.40 -11.06 2.47
C VAL A 165 31.59 -12.36 1.68
N ALA A 166 32.02 -12.27 0.41
CA ALA A 166 32.29 -13.43 -0.43
C ALA A 166 33.54 -14.17 0.08
N GLY A 167 33.46 -15.50 0.17
CA GLY A 167 34.61 -16.36 0.52
C GLY A 167 34.79 -16.71 2.00
N GLY A 168 33.87 -16.31 2.88
CA GLY A 168 33.88 -16.70 4.30
C GLY A 168 32.50 -17.17 4.80
N GLU A 169 32.48 -17.87 5.95
CA GLU A 169 31.22 -18.13 6.64
C GLU A 169 30.61 -16.82 7.13
N LEU A 170 29.44 -16.44 6.60
CA LEU A 170 28.74 -15.26 7.09
C LEU A 170 28.28 -15.49 8.54
N ALA A 171 28.68 -14.56 9.41
CA ALA A 171 28.08 -14.44 10.74
C ALA A 171 26.55 -14.41 10.62
N TRP A 172 25.85 -15.08 11.55
CA TRP A 172 24.41 -15.30 11.44
C TRP A 172 23.62 -14.01 11.26
N PHE A 173 24.04 -12.90 11.87
CA PHE A 173 23.38 -11.59 11.79
C PHE A 173 23.63 -10.84 10.47
N LEU A 174 24.58 -11.28 9.65
CA LEU A 174 24.82 -10.74 8.30
C LEU A 174 24.12 -11.56 7.21
N ARG A 175 23.46 -12.67 7.59
CA ARG A 175 22.70 -13.48 6.63
C ARG A 175 21.51 -12.68 6.12
N PRO A 176 21.23 -12.71 4.81
CA PRO A 176 20.15 -11.92 4.23
C PRO A 176 18.80 -12.14 4.91
N ILE A 177 18.46 -13.39 5.23
CA ILE A 177 17.18 -13.71 5.87
C ILE A 177 17.03 -13.09 7.27
N THR A 178 18.12 -13.02 8.04
CA THR A 178 18.12 -12.41 9.37
C THR A 178 17.96 -10.90 9.28
N LEU A 179 18.64 -10.27 8.32
CA LEU A 179 18.53 -8.83 8.09
C LEU A 179 17.13 -8.46 7.57
N VAL A 180 16.58 -9.22 6.62
CA VAL A 180 15.21 -9.01 6.11
C VAL A 180 14.19 -9.15 7.24
N ALA A 181 14.32 -10.18 8.08
CA ALA A 181 13.43 -10.36 9.22
C ALA A 181 13.53 -9.18 10.20
N ALA A 182 14.74 -8.70 10.50
CA ALA A 182 14.94 -7.57 11.41
C ALA A 182 14.36 -6.26 10.86
N VAL A 183 14.68 -5.91 9.60
CA VAL A 183 14.17 -4.68 8.96
C VAL A 183 12.66 -4.72 8.81
N SER A 184 12.11 -5.86 8.37
CA SER A 184 10.66 -6.03 8.22
C SER A 184 9.95 -6.05 9.57
N ALA A 185 10.58 -6.54 10.65
CA ALA A 185 10.03 -6.43 11.99
C ALA A 185 9.95 -4.98 12.45
N VAL A 186 11.01 -4.20 12.27
CA VAL A 186 10.99 -2.77 12.59
C VAL A 186 9.90 -2.05 11.80
N GLN A 187 9.75 -2.35 10.51
CA GLN A 187 8.70 -1.81 9.66
C GLN A 187 7.30 -2.21 10.15
N ALA A 188 7.04 -3.51 10.35
CA ALA A 188 5.75 -4.03 10.76
C ALA A 188 5.32 -3.52 12.14
N TYR A 189 6.24 -3.54 13.13
CA TYR A 189 5.93 -3.07 14.48
C TYR A 189 5.82 -1.54 14.59
N SER A 190 6.27 -0.79 13.58
CA SER A 190 6.01 0.65 13.54
C SER A 190 4.52 0.97 13.43
N HIS A 191 3.70 0.05 12.90
CA HIS A 191 2.25 0.19 12.86
C HIS A 191 1.58 0.15 14.25
N LEU A 192 2.28 -0.25 15.31
CA LEU A 192 1.77 -0.11 16.68
C LEU A 192 1.61 1.37 17.09
N PHE A 193 2.21 2.29 16.35
CA PHE A 193 2.04 3.73 16.55
C PHE A 193 0.86 4.32 15.76
N GLU A 194 0.22 3.54 14.90
CA GLU A 194 -1.02 3.95 14.24
C GLU A 194 -2.15 4.09 15.27
N GLU A 195 -3.12 4.94 14.96
CA GLU A 195 -4.27 5.10 15.84
C GLU A 195 -5.22 3.89 15.72
N HIS A 196 -5.36 3.36 14.51
CA HIS A 196 -6.33 2.32 14.16
C HIS A 196 -5.69 1.16 13.40
N VAL A 197 -6.17 -0.04 13.69
CA VAL A 197 -5.90 -1.28 12.97
C VAL A 197 -6.96 -1.46 11.88
N PRO A 198 -6.58 -1.76 10.64
CA PRO A 198 -7.53 -2.00 9.56
C PRO A 198 -8.39 -3.26 9.82
N PRO A 199 -9.63 -3.32 9.29
CA PRO A 199 -10.57 -4.45 9.47
C PRO A 199 -9.94 -5.83 9.26
N ARG A 200 -9.04 -5.95 8.27
CA ARG A 200 -8.41 -7.22 7.91
C ARG A 200 -7.31 -7.66 8.86
N ALA A 201 -6.64 -6.72 9.52
CA ALA A 201 -5.65 -7.04 10.54
C ALA A 201 -6.30 -7.32 11.91
N ASN A 202 -7.54 -6.86 12.15
CA ASN A 202 -8.24 -7.03 13.43
C ASN A 202 -9.35 -8.10 13.44
N PHE A 203 -9.59 -8.79 12.31
CA PHE A 203 -10.65 -9.79 12.13
C PHE A 203 -12.09 -9.24 12.29
N GLN A 204 -12.28 -7.94 12.18
CA GLN A 204 -13.58 -7.27 12.24
C GLN A 204 -13.92 -6.65 10.87
N GLN A 205 -15.12 -6.07 10.77
CA GLN A 205 -15.56 -5.33 9.57
C GLN A 205 -15.38 -3.81 9.72
N ARG A 206 -14.68 -3.35 10.77
CA ARG A 206 -14.44 -1.93 11.06
C ARG A 206 -12.99 -1.67 11.41
N TRP A 207 -12.56 -0.44 11.19
CA TRP A 207 -11.34 0.07 11.78
C TRP A 207 -11.48 0.10 13.30
N GLN A 208 -10.45 -0.40 13.99
CA GLN A 208 -10.48 -0.55 15.45
C GLN A 208 -9.27 0.18 16.05
N PRO A 209 -9.43 1.00 17.11
CA PRO A 209 -8.30 1.60 17.78
C PRO A 209 -7.26 0.56 18.21
N VAL A 210 -5.97 0.82 18.02
CA VAL A 210 -4.88 -0.13 18.37
C VAL A 210 -4.95 -0.55 19.84
N ARG A 211 -5.28 0.38 20.73
CA ARG A 211 -5.46 0.08 22.16
C ARG A 211 -6.60 -0.91 22.41
N GLU A 212 -7.73 -0.72 21.74
CA GLU A 212 -8.88 -1.62 21.84
C GLU A 212 -8.56 -2.98 21.25
N PHE A 213 -7.79 -3.05 20.16
CA PHE A 213 -7.34 -4.31 19.56
C PHE A 213 -6.45 -5.11 20.52
N ILE A 214 -5.41 -4.49 21.09
CA ILE A 214 -4.43 -5.17 21.96
C ILE A 214 -5.05 -5.55 23.31
N TRP A 215 -5.71 -4.61 23.99
CA TRP A 215 -6.13 -4.79 25.38
C TRP A 215 -7.58 -5.25 25.54
N GLY A 216 -8.40 -5.07 24.50
CA GLY A 216 -9.85 -5.20 24.60
C GLY A 216 -10.47 -4.05 25.39
N ASP A 217 -11.80 -3.98 25.36
CA ASP A 217 -12.54 -3.10 26.26
C ASP A 217 -12.53 -3.70 27.68
N PRO A 218 -12.01 -2.97 28.69
CA PRO A 218 -11.98 -3.46 30.06
C PRO A 218 -13.33 -3.84 30.64
N ALA A 219 -14.41 -3.23 30.17
CA ALA A 219 -15.75 -3.48 30.67
C ALA A 219 -16.37 -4.79 30.15
N THR A 220 -15.91 -5.29 29.01
CA THR A 220 -16.60 -6.36 28.27
C THR A 220 -15.73 -7.57 27.97
N VAL A 221 -14.39 -7.46 28.00
CA VAL A 221 -13.49 -8.52 27.56
C VAL A 221 -13.08 -9.45 28.70
N THR A 222 -13.33 -10.75 28.51
CA THR A 222 -12.91 -11.82 29.43
C THR A 222 -11.39 -12.01 29.42
N LEU A 223 -10.82 -12.54 30.51
CA LEU A 223 -9.38 -12.87 30.57
C LEU A 223 -8.95 -13.82 29.44
N GLN A 224 -9.78 -14.81 29.11
CA GLN A 224 -9.54 -15.75 28.02
C GLN A 224 -9.40 -15.02 26.67
N ALA A 225 -10.31 -14.09 26.38
CA ALA A 225 -10.27 -13.31 25.14
C ALA A 225 -9.03 -12.41 25.08
N ARG A 226 -8.56 -11.85 26.21
CA ARG A 226 -7.28 -11.11 26.27
C ARG A 226 -6.09 -12.00 25.96
N LEU A 227 -6.02 -13.19 26.57
CA LEU A 227 -4.93 -14.14 26.32
C LEU A 227 -4.90 -14.58 24.86
N GLN A 228 -6.07 -14.83 24.26
CA GLN A 228 -6.17 -15.13 22.83
C GLN A 228 -5.66 -13.98 21.96
N ARG A 229 -6.03 -12.72 22.26
CA ARG A 229 -5.52 -11.55 21.53
C ARG A 229 -4.00 -11.41 21.64
N LEU A 230 -3.46 -11.55 22.86
CA LEU A 230 -2.01 -11.53 23.09
C LEU A 230 -1.27 -12.63 22.34
N ALA A 231 -1.86 -13.83 22.23
CA ALA A 231 -1.30 -14.92 21.45
C ALA A 231 -1.40 -14.69 19.92
N TRP A 232 -2.44 -13.98 19.46
CA TRP A 232 -2.60 -13.63 18.05
C TRP A 232 -1.67 -12.51 17.59
N THR A 233 -1.31 -11.57 18.46
CA THR A 233 -0.38 -10.47 18.15
C THR A 233 0.94 -10.92 17.52
N PRO A 234 1.70 -11.90 18.05
CA PRO A 234 2.93 -12.36 17.41
C PRO A 234 2.68 -13.08 16.09
N ILE A 235 1.56 -13.80 15.93
CA ILE A 235 1.20 -14.45 14.65
C ILE A 235 0.89 -13.39 13.59
N GLY A 236 0.10 -12.38 13.94
CA GLY A 236 -0.15 -11.22 13.09
C GLY A 236 1.14 -10.47 12.77
N GLY A 237 2.05 -10.36 13.73
CA GLY A 237 3.39 -9.81 13.53
C GLY A 237 4.16 -10.57 12.47
N LEU A 238 4.21 -11.90 12.53
CA LEU A 238 4.90 -12.73 11.51
C LEU A 238 4.32 -12.53 10.10
N TRP A 239 3.01 -12.45 9.97
CA TRP A 239 2.39 -12.12 8.69
C TRP A 239 2.72 -10.70 8.25
N GLY A 240 2.72 -9.74 9.18
CA GLY A 240 3.16 -8.37 8.93
C GLY A 240 4.60 -8.30 8.41
N LEU A 241 5.54 -9.08 8.96
CA LEU A 241 6.92 -9.14 8.47
C LEU A 241 6.97 -9.56 6.98
N LEU A 242 6.21 -10.60 6.62
CA LEU A 242 6.15 -11.10 5.25
C LEU A 242 5.54 -10.06 4.31
N ASP A 243 4.44 -9.44 4.73
CA ASP A 243 3.74 -8.40 3.99
C ASP A 243 4.63 -7.17 3.77
N GLU A 244 5.36 -6.72 4.79
CA GLU A 244 6.26 -5.56 4.67
C GLU A 244 7.43 -5.84 3.73
N TRP A 245 8.03 -7.03 3.81
CA TRP A 245 9.09 -7.43 2.87
C TRP A 245 8.56 -7.48 1.43
N TRP A 246 7.45 -8.17 1.21
CA TRP A 246 6.83 -8.32 -0.11
C TRP A 246 6.38 -6.98 -0.71
N ALA A 247 5.77 -6.13 0.11
CA ALA A 247 5.28 -4.82 -0.32
C ALA A 247 6.40 -3.81 -0.57
N SER A 248 7.60 -3.98 0.01
CA SER A 248 8.68 -2.99 -0.06
C SER A 248 9.08 -2.63 -1.50
N ALA A 249 9.23 -3.61 -2.40
CA ALA A 249 9.54 -3.31 -3.81
C ALA A 249 8.46 -2.40 -4.42
N LYS A 250 7.20 -2.72 -4.17
CA LYS A 250 6.07 -1.93 -4.67
C LYS A 250 5.98 -0.53 -4.05
N LEU A 251 6.30 -0.39 -2.76
CA LEU A 251 6.21 0.86 -2.02
C LEU A 251 7.36 1.83 -2.30
N LEU A 252 8.55 1.32 -2.67
CA LEU A 252 9.73 2.12 -2.96
C LEU A 252 9.44 3.31 -3.91
N PRO A 253 8.85 3.11 -5.10
CA PRO A 253 8.56 4.22 -6.01
C PRO A 253 7.56 5.24 -5.41
N LEU A 254 6.66 4.80 -4.53
CA LEU A 254 5.64 5.67 -3.91
C LEU A 254 6.25 6.56 -2.82
N TYR A 255 7.13 6.03 -1.97
CA TYR A 255 7.82 6.84 -0.96
C TYR A 255 8.77 7.87 -1.60
N LEU A 256 9.41 7.52 -2.72
CA LEU A 256 10.20 8.48 -3.49
C LEU A 256 9.32 9.58 -4.11
N LEU A 257 8.10 9.25 -4.55
CA LEU A 257 7.14 10.25 -5.02
C LEU A 257 6.69 11.19 -3.88
N GLU A 258 6.38 10.65 -2.70
CA GLU A 258 6.03 11.43 -1.51
C GLU A 258 7.17 12.36 -1.07
N LEU A 259 8.42 11.92 -1.17
CA LEU A 259 9.59 12.79 -0.93
C LEU A 259 9.66 13.93 -1.95
N LEU A 260 9.52 13.64 -3.25
CA LEU A 260 9.49 14.68 -4.28
C LEU A 260 8.36 15.69 -4.03
N TRP A 261 7.19 15.20 -3.66
CA TRP A 261 6.05 16.03 -3.27
C TRP A 261 6.32 16.90 -2.03
N ALA A 262 7.03 16.35 -1.03
CA ALA A 262 7.46 17.12 0.13
C ALA A 262 8.46 18.24 -0.27
N LEU A 263 9.30 17.98 -1.27
CA LEU A 263 10.20 18.97 -1.87
C LEU A 263 9.49 19.97 -2.80
N GLY A 264 8.18 19.81 -3.03
CA GLY A 264 7.36 20.74 -3.81
C GLY A 264 7.15 20.36 -5.26
N TYR A 265 7.58 19.17 -5.69
CA TYR A 265 7.16 18.61 -6.96
C TYR A 265 5.64 18.45 -7.00
N ARG A 266 4.96 18.92 -8.06
CA ARG A 266 3.51 18.73 -8.31
C ARG A 266 2.60 18.87 -7.08
N ARG A 267 2.73 19.98 -6.33
CA ARG A 267 1.98 20.22 -5.08
C ARG A 267 0.47 20.04 -5.22
N ALA A 268 -0.14 20.52 -6.30
CA ALA A 268 -1.59 20.42 -6.52
C ALA A 268 -2.06 18.95 -6.58
N GLN A 269 -1.31 18.09 -7.29
CA GLN A 269 -1.62 16.65 -7.36
C GLN A 269 -1.55 16.00 -5.97
N ARG A 270 -0.52 16.34 -5.20
CA ARG A 270 -0.36 15.86 -3.82
C ARG A 270 -1.54 16.30 -2.95
N GLU A 271 -1.92 17.58 -3.02
CA GLU A 271 -3.03 18.14 -2.24
C GLU A 271 -4.36 17.46 -2.58
N GLN A 272 -4.62 17.20 -3.87
CA GLN A 272 -5.80 16.46 -4.32
C GLN A 272 -5.84 15.03 -3.76
N ILE A 273 -4.73 14.28 -3.86
CA ILE A 273 -4.67 12.89 -3.34
C ILE A 273 -4.81 12.87 -1.82
N ARG A 274 -4.09 13.76 -1.14
CA ARG A 274 -4.16 13.89 0.32
C ARG A 274 -5.57 14.28 0.79
N GLY A 275 -6.25 15.16 0.06
CA GLY A 275 -7.64 15.54 0.34
C GLY A 275 -8.57 14.32 0.33
N ARG A 276 -8.43 13.44 -0.66
CA ARG A 276 -9.20 12.17 -0.73
C ARG A 276 -8.92 11.24 0.44
N SER A 277 -7.65 11.06 0.81
CA SER A 277 -7.28 10.23 1.96
C SER A 277 -7.79 10.81 3.29
N LEU A 278 -7.75 12.14 3.44
CA LEU A 278 -8.32 12.82 4.61
C LEU A 278 -9.84 12.65 4.70
N GLU A 279 -10.54 12.80 3.58
CA GLU A 279 -11.98 12.55 3.49
C GLU A 279 -12.33 11.10 3.84
N ALA A 280 -11.52 10.14 3.38
CA ALA A 280 -11.67 8.72 3.72
C ALA A 280 -11.44 8.43 5.21
N LEU A 281 -10.41 9.02 5.82
CA LEU A 281 -10.14 8.87 7.24
C LEU A 281 -11.25 9.53 8.08
N ALA A 282 -11.73 10.69 7.63
CA ALA A 282 -12.81 11.41 8.30
C ALA A 282 -14.17 10.68 8.22
N SER A 283 -14.37 9.76 7.27
CA SER A 283 -15.60 8.95 7.25
C SER A 283 -15.66 7.90 8.36
N GLY A 284 -14.54 7.63 9.05
CA GLY A 284 -14.41 6.54 10.02
C GLY A 284 -14.29 5.16 9.39
N ASP A 285 -14.41 5.06 8.06
CA ASP A 285 -14.30 3.82 7.31
C ASP A 285 -13.59 4.04 5.96
N PRO A 286 -12.26 4.27 5.98
CA PRO A 286 -11.49 4.33 4.76
C PRO A 286 -11.49 2.95 4.08
N ALA A 287 -12.00 2.91 2.85
CA ALA A 287 -12.11 1.69 2.08
C ALA A 287 -10.73 1.10 1.76
N LEU A 288 -10.56 -0.22 1.93
CA LEU A 288 -9.35 -0.93 1.51
C LEU A 288 -9.52 -1.49 0.09
N ASP A 289 -10.37 -2.50 -0.14
CA ASP A 289 -10.52 -3.10 -1.50
C ASP A 289 -11.98 -3.30 -1.94
N TRP A 290 -12.88 -3.42 -0.95
CA TRP A 290 -14.36 -3.57 -1.04
C TRP A 290 -14.97 -3.91 0.33
N VAL A 291 -14.15 -4.29 1.32
CA VAL A 291 -14.63 -4.76 2.64
C VAL A 291 -14.79 -3.59 3.59
N GLY A 292 -15.99 -3.00 3.51
CA GLY A 292 -16.72 -2.35 4.58
C GLY A 292 -18.16 -2.82 4.42
N ILE A 293 -18.48 -4.05 4.84
CA ILE A 293 -19.89 -4.44 4.96
C ILE A 293 -20.40 -3.68 6.18
N GLY A 294 -21.09 -2.56 5.93
CA GLY A 294 -21.41 -1.53 6.93
C GLY A 294 -20.59 -0.23 6.82
N GLY A 295 -19.80 -0.09 5.75
CA GLY A 295 -18.87 0.99 5.53
C GLY A 295 -19.36 2.15 4.66
N GLY A 296 -19.15 3.40 5.09
CA GLY A 296 -19.59 4.61 4.38
C GLY A 296 -18.77 4.96 3.12
N ALA A 297 -17.71 4.20 2.79
CA ALA A 297 -16.93 4.37 1.56
C ALA A 297 -16.60 3.01 0.93
N SER A 298 -16.71 2.91 -0.39
CA SER A 298 -16.34 1.71 -1.16
C SER A 298 -15.63 2.10 -2.46
N VAL A 299 -14.56 1.39 -2.83
CA VAL A 299 -13.89 1.54 -4.15
C VAL A 299 -14.79 1.05 -5.31
N ALA A 300 -15.92 0.41 -5.00
CA ALA A 300 -16.96 0.07 -5.96
C ALA A 300 -18.35 0.07 -5.31
N ALA A 301 -19.11 1.13 -5.53
CA ALA A 301 -20.51 0.89 -5.84
C ALA A 301 -20.52 0.29 -7.25
N LEU A 302 -20.70 -1.03 -7.37
CA LEU A 302 -21.09 -1.64 -8.64
C LEU A 302 -22.49 -1.14 -8.94
N GLY A 303 -22.65 -0.53 -10.11
CA GLY A 303 -23.88 0.10 -10.53
C GLY A 303 -25.03 -0.89 -10.61
N GLU A 304 -26.04 -0.66 -9.77
CA GLU A 304 -27.45 -0.88 -10.11
C GLU A 304 -28.34 0.34 -9.76
N ALA A 305 -27.80 1.37 -9.08
CA ALA A 305 -28.59 2.53 -8.65
C ALA A 305 -28.40 3.82 -9.48
N SER A 306 -27.56 3.82 -10.53
CA SER A 306 -27.32 5.03 -11.35
C SER A 306 -27.58 4.86 -12.84
N ALA A 307 -28.21 3.76 -13.25
CA ALA A 307 -28.67 3.60 -14.63
C ALA A 307 -29.97 4.36 -14.94
N SER A 308 -30.49 5.18 -14.01
CA SER A 308 -31.71 5.98 -14.22
C SER A 308 -31.51 7.49 -14.30
N ASP A 309 -30.37 8.06 -13.87
CA ASP A 309 -30.33 9.50 -13.53
C ASP A 309 -29.29 10.36 -14.29
N HIS A 310 -28.47 9.80 -15.19
CA HIS A 310 -27.41 10.57 -15.86
C HIS A 310 -27.35 10.48 -17.40
N ASP A 311 -28.33 9.86 -18.05
CA ASP A 311 -28.36 9.80 -19.53
C ASP A 311 -29.06 11.00 -20.20
N HIS A 312 -29.45 12.06 -19.46
CA HIS A 312 -30.21 13.18 -20.04
C HIS A 312 -29.53 14.56 -20.10
N ASP A 313 -28.48 14.86 -19.33
CA ASP A 313 -27.94 16.24 -19.30
C ASP A 313 -26.63 16.43 -20.09
N ASP A 314 -25.74 15.43 -20.18
CA ASP A 314 -24.43 15.62 -20.84
C ASP A 314 -24.49 15.63 -22.37
N GLN A 315 -25.59 15.14 -22.98
CA GLN A 315 -25.74 15.18 -24.44
C GLN A 315 -26.14 16.57 -24.96
N HIS A 316 -26.74 17.43 -24.13
CA HIS A 316 -27.15 18.77 -24.54
C HIS A 316 -26.00 19.80 -24.52
N GLU A 317 -25.05 19.71 -23.58
CA GLU A 317 -23.89 20.61 -23.56
C GLU A 317 -22.85 20.30 -24.65
N ALA A 318 -22.64 19.02 -24.98
CA ALA A 318 -21.73 18.63 -26.06
C ALA A 318 -22.26 19.02 -27.46
N ALA A 319 -23.59 18.98 -27.65
CA ALA A 319 -24.22 19.43 -28.90
C ALA A 319 -24.19 20.96 -29.05
N ALA A 320 -24.31 21.71 -27.95
CA ALA A 320 -24.21 23.17 -27.96
C ALA A 320 -22.78 23.66 -28.27
N ALA A 321 -21.75 23.01 -27.72
CA ALA A 321 -20.35 23.35 -27.97
C ALA A 321 -19.90 23.05 -29.42
N LEU A 322 -20.50 22.04 -30.08
CA LEU A 322 -20.22 21.73 -31.49
C LEU A 322 -20.98 22.63 -32.48
N ALA A 323 -22.05 23.29 -32.06
CA ALA A 323 -22.77 24.26 -32.89
C ALA A 323 -22.06 25.62 -32.99
N GLU A 324 -21.34 26.05 -31.95
CA GLU A 324 -20.57 27.30 -31.97
C GLU A 324 -19.26 27.22 -32.78
N LEU A 325 -18.74 26.02 -33.04
CA LEU A 325 -17.50 25.80 -33.80
C LEU A 325 -17.68 25.77 -35.32
N ASN A 326 -18.92 25.87 -35.84
CA ASN A 326 -19.22 25.82 -37.28
C ASN A 326 -19.57 27.19 -37.90
N TRP A 327 -19.30 28.30 -37.20
CA TRP A 327 -19.48 29.66 -37.72
C TRP A 327 -18.24 30.56 -37.48
N VAL A 328 -17.06 30.11 -37.91
CA VAL A 328 -15.91 30.96 -38.29
C VAL A 328 -15.14 30.28 -39.42
#